data_AF-A0A3N2JU63-F1
#
_entry.id   AF-A0A3N2JU63-F1
#
_cell.length_a   1.000
_cell.length_b   1.000
_cell.length_c   1.000
_cell.angle_alpha   90.00
_cell.angle_beta   90.00
_cell.angle_gamma   90.00
#
_symmetry.space_group_name_H-M   'P 1'
#
loop_
_entity.id
_entity.type
_entity.pdbx_description
1 polymer ?
#
loop_
_entity_poly.entity_id
_entity_poly.type
_entity_poly.pdbx_seq_one_letter_code
_entity_poly.pdbx_strand_id
1 'polypeptide(L)'
;MARVTTSIPAPPTQTPRRTSVARTVLRVVLCLLLGVLVGVIGTVTHRTQVLGHLPLGLVLAGALTLAAAVVARAWARGAGVLALGVGWLLAVQLMALEGPGGDVLIVADPTGYVWSYGGVVLVLVAALLPRRWFSDAAAGPRPGQPQPADDQPPPTA
;
A
#
# COMPACT_ATOMS: atom_id res chain seq x y z
N MET A 1 9.78 30.95 56.95
CA MET A 1 10.23 30.67 55.57
C MET A 1 10.09 29.17 55.32
N ALA A 2 9.01 28.73 54.65
CA ALA A 2 8.75 27.32 54.36
C ALA A 2 9.14 27.02 52.89
N ARG A 3 10.07 26.09 52.70
CA ARG A 3 10.57 25.67 51.39
C ARG A 3 9.55 24.68 50.79
N VAL A 4 8.85 25.10 49.74
CA VAL A 4 7.98 24.23 48.93
C VAL A 4 8.88 23.29 48.12
N THR A 5 8.87 22.01 48.47
CA THR A 5 9.58 20.95 47.73
C THR A 5 8.69 20.49 46.60
N THR A 6 8.92 20.98 45.39
CA THR A 6 8.21 20.52 44.19
C THR A 6 8.73 19.12 43.83
N SER A 7 7.95 18.08 44.10
CA SER A 7 8.26 16.73 43.62
C SER A 7 8.00 16.67 42.12
N ILE A 8 9.06 16.39 41.33
CA ILE A 8 8.92 16.08 39.91
C ILE A 8 8.15 14.76 39.82
N PRO A 9 6.97 14.70 39.17
CA PRO A 9 6.27 13.44 38.97
C PRO A 9 7.13 12.52 38.10
N ALA A 10 7.25 11.26 38.51
CA ALA A 10 7.98 10.25 37.77
C ALA A 10 7.44 10.16 36.32
N PRO A 11 8.31 10.04 35.29
CA PRO A 11 7.85 9.93 33.92
C PRO A 11 6.91 8.73 33.79
N PRO A 12 5.80 8.86 33.06
CA PRO A 12 4.85 7.77 32.90
C PRO A 12 5.57 6.54 32.34
N THR A 13 5.37 5.40 33.00
CA THR A 13 5.88 4.10 32.59
C THR A 13 5.31 3.79 31.20
N GLN A 14 6.14 3.90 30.15
CA GLN A 14 5.72 3.56 28.80
C GLN A 14 5.54 2.03 28.71
N THR A 15 4.31 1.56 28.71
CA THR A 15 3.97 0.14 28.54
C THR A 15 4.31 -0.33 27.11
N PRO A 16 4.91 -1.53 26.92
CA PRO A 16 5.44 -1.95 25.62
C PRO A 16 4.42 -2.03 24.47
N ARG A 17 4.88 -1.52 23.32
CA ARG A 17 4.26 -1.24 22.00
C ARG A 17 3.62 -2.42 21.22
N ARG A 18 3.02 -3.44 21.85
CA ARG A 18 2.52 -4.67 21.18
C ARG A 18 1.43 -4.45 20.12
N THR A 19 0.61 -3.41 20.26
CA THR A 19 -0.48 -3.10 19.31
C THR A 19 -0.01 -2.61 17.94
N SER A 20 1.23 -2.12 17.84
CA SER A 20 1.79 -1.54 16.60
C SER A 20 2.32 -2.58 15.61
N VAL A 21 2.98 -3.63 16.11
CA VAL A 21 3.58 -4.68 15.28
C VAL A 21 2.50 -5.56 14.66
N ALA A 22 1.53 -6.02 15.46
CA ALA A 22 0.42 -6.84 14.98
C ALA A 22 -0.37 -6.15 13.85
N ARG A 23 -0.62 -4.84 13.99
CA ARG A 23 -1.30 -4.05 12.95
C ARG A 23 -0.47 -3.94 11.68
N THR A 24 0.85 -3.80 11.80
CA THR A 24 1.75 -3.74 10.64
C THR A 24 1.78 -5.07 9.91
N VAL A 25 1.92 -6.18 10.63
CA VAL A 25 1.88 -7.54 10.07
C VAL A 25 0.57 -7.79 9.34
N LEU A 26 -0.57 -7.45 9.98
CA LEU A 26 -1.89 -7.61 9.36
C LEU A 26 -1.99 -6.86 8.02
N ARG A 27 -1.53 -5.60 7.96
CA ARG A 27 -1.55 -4.81 6.71
C ARG A 27 -0.69 -5.45 5.63
N VAL A 28 0.49 -5.96 5.99
CA VAL A 28 1.41 -6.64 5.05
C VAL A 28 0.77 -7.91 4.51
N VAL A 29 0.17 -8.74 5.37
CA VAL A 29 -0.56 -9.96 4.96
C VAL A 29 -1.72 -9.61 4.04
N LEU A 30 -2.52 -8.59 4.38
CA LEU A 30 -3.62 -8.15 3.52
C LEU A 30 -3.15 -7.62 2.17
N CYS A 31 -2.00 -6.93 2.11
CA CYS A 31 -1.40 -6.53 0.83
C CYS A 31 -0.94 -7.74 0.00
N LEU A 32 -0.38 -8.77 0.64
CA LEU A 32 -0.02 -10.02 -0.04
C LEU A 32 -1.23 -10.71 -0.66
N LEU A 33 -2.31 -10.86 0.13
CA LEU A 33 -3.56 -11.45 -0.35
C LEU A 33 -4.19 -10.62 -1.47
N LEU A 34 -4.14 -9.28 -1.36
CA LEU A 34 -4.57 -8.38 -2.42
C LEU A 34 -3.75 -8.61 -3.70
N GLY A 35 -2.44 -8.79 -3.59
CA GLY A 35 -1.57 -9.13 -4.72
C GLY A 35 -2.00 -10.43 -5.40
N VAL A 36 -2.24 -11.48 -4.63
CA VAL A 36 -2.75 -12.77 -5.16
C VAL A 36 -4.06 -12.56 -5.91
N LEU A 37 -5.04 -11.89 -5.27
CA LEU A 37 -6.35 -11.63 -5.85
C LEU A 37 -6.25 -10.86 -7.18
N VAL A 38 -5.46 -9.80 -7.20
CA VAL A 38 -5.24 -8.97 -8.40
C VAL A 38 -4.50 -9.75 -9.49
N GLY A 39 -3.52 -10.58 -9.14
CA GLY A 39 -2.81 -11.45 -10.08
C GLY A 39 -3.75 -12.45 -10.75
N VAL A 40 -4.65 -13.07 -9.97
CA VAL A 40 -5.67 -13.99 -10.49
C VAL A 40 -6.65 -13.27 -11.41
N ILE A 41 -7.27 -12.19 -10.95
CA ILE A 41 -8.25 -11.42 -11.74
C ILE A 41 -7.62 -10.89 -13.03
N GLY A 42 -6.41 -10.32 -12.94
CA GLY A 42 -5.69 -9.82 -14.10
C GLY A 42 -5.37 -10.93 -15.09
N THR A 43 -4.94 -12.10 -14.63
CA THR A 43 -4.66 -13.24 -15.51
C THR A 43 -5.92 -13.74 -16.22
N VAL A 44 -7.07 -13.78 -15.55
CA VAL A 44 -8.33 -14.17 -16.21
C VAL A 44 -8.78 -13.15 -17.26
N THR A 45 -8.46 -11.87 -17.05
CA THR A 45 -9.00 -10.76 -17.87
C THR A 45 -8.05 -10.23 -18.94
N HIS A 46 -6.74 -10.46 -18.85
CA HIS A 46 -5.73 -9.76 -19.68
C HIS A 46 -5.90 -9.99 -21.19
N ARG A 47 -6.52 -11.10 -21.60
CA ARG A 47 -6.78 -11.43 -23.01
C ARG A 47 -8.12 -10.96 -23.54
N THR A 48 -8.95 -10.35 -22.71
CA THR A 48 -10.25 -9.85 -23.16
C THR A 48 -10.06 -8.76 -24.21
N GLN A 49 -10.51 -9.05 -25.42
CA GLN A 49 -10.56 -8.11 -26.54
C GLN A 49 -11.96 -7.53 -26.67
N VAL A 50 -12.03 -6.22 -26.96
CA VAL A 50 -13.28 -5.51 -27.19
C VAL A 50 -13.24 -4.89 -28.60
N LEU A 51 -14.36 -4.92 -29.31
CA LEU A 51 -14.47 -4.48 -30.71
C LEU A 51 -13.46 -5.20 -31.66
N GLY A 52 -13.08 -6.44 -31.33
CA GLY A 52 -12.27 -7.33 -32.18
C GLY A 52 -10.76 -7.03 -32.24
N HIS A 53 -10.27 -5.94 -31.65
CA HIS A 53 -8.83 -5.60 -31.73
C HIS A 53 -8.30 -4.80 -30.53
N LEU A 54 -9.15 -4.17 -29.72
CA LEU A 54 -8.71 -3.35 -28.60
C LEU A 54 -8.33 -4.28 -27.42
N PRO A 55 -7.08 -4.25 -26.91
CA PRO A 55 -6.64 -5.10 -25.80
C PRO A 55 -7.08 -4.52 -24.45
N LEU A 56 -8.39 -4.26 -24.31
CA LEU A 56 -8.95 -3.58 -23.14
C LEU A 56 -8.71 -4.37 -21.85
N GLY A 57 -8.76 -5.71 -21.93
CA GLY A 57 -8.44 -6.60 -20.83
C GLY A 57 -7.04 -6.35 -20.25
N LEU A 58 -6.04 -6.21 -21.12
CA LEU A 58 -4.65 -5.95 -20.72
C LEU A 58 -4.50 -4.57 -20.05
N VAL A 59 -5.16 -3.56 -20.61
CA VAL A 59 -5.15 -2.20 -20.05
C VAL A 59 -5.81 -2.18 -18.67
N LEU A 60 -6.97 -2.83 -18.51
CA LEU A 60 -7.69 -2.91 -17.24
C LEU A 60 -6.93 -3.73 -16.20
N ALA A 61 -6.34 -4.86 -16.59
CA ALA A 61 -5.52 -5.69 -15.71
C ALA A 61 -4.27 -4.93 -15.23
N GLY A 62 -3.61 -4.19 -16.14
CA GLY A 62 -2.48 -3.31 -15.79
C GLY A 62 -2.91 -2.17 -14.86
N ALA A 63 -4.02 -1.49 -15.16
CA ALA A 63 -4.55 -0.41 -14.33
C ALA A 63 -4.92 -0.90 -12.92
N LEU A 64 -5.55 -2.08 -12.81
CA LEU A 64 -5.87 -2.72 -11.54
C LEU A 64 -4.60 -3.04 -10.74
N THR A 65 -3.58 -3.60 -11.40
CA THR A 65 -2.28 -3.92 -10.78
C THR A 65 -1.60 -2.66 -10.24
N LEU A 66 -1.54 -1.61 -11.05
CA LEU A 66 -0.95 -0.33 -10.64
C LEU A 66 -1.74 0.31 -9.49
N ALA A 67 -3.07 0.36 -9.58
CA ALA A 67 -3.93 0.93 -8.54
C ALA A 67 -3.75 0.19 -7.21
N ALA A 68 -3.75 -1.15 -7.23
CA ALA A 68 -3.53 -1.96 -6.04
C ALA A 68 -2.14 -1.73 -5.43
N ALA A 69 -1.10 -1.63 -6.26
CA ALA A 69 0.26 -1.32 -5.81
C ALA A 69 0.36 0.08 -5.17
N VAL A 70 -0.33 1.08 -5.74
CA VAL A 70 -0.43 2.43 -5.17
C VAL A 70 -1.16 2.42 -3.82
N VAL A 71 -2.26 1.68 -3.70
CA VAL A 71 -2.98 1.49 -2.43
C VAL A 71 -2.07 0.84 -1.39
N ALA A 72 -1.37 -0.23 -1.73
CA ALA A 72 -0.41 -0.88 -0.84
C ALA A 72 0.71 0.07 -0.41
N ARG A 73 1.19 0.92 -1.34
CA ARG A 73 2.22 1.93 -1.09
C ARG A 73 1.77 3.01 -0.11
N ALA A 74 0.52 3.44 -0.20
CA ALA A 74 -0.08 4.41 0.72
C ALA A 74 -0.34 3.79 2.10
N TRP A 75 -0.90 2.58 2.14
CA TRP A 75 -1.44 1.99 3.36
C TRP A 75 -0.41 1.27 4.24
N ALA A 76 0.54 0.57 3.60
CA ALA A 76 1.53 -0.28 4.25
C ALA A 76 2.98 0.03 3.81
N ARG A 77 3.19 1.17 3.14
CA ARG A 77 4.51 1.67 2.71
C ARG A 77 5.21 0.66 1.81
N GLY A 78 6.55 0.67 1.79
CA GLY A 78 7.33 -0.23 0.93
C GLY A 78 7.10 -1.72 1.23
N ALA A 79 6.91 -2.08 2.50
CA ALA A 79 6.62 -3.46 2.89
C ALA A 79 5.30 -3.97 2.29
N GLY A 80 4.28 -3.10 2.22
CA GLY A 80 3.03 -3.41 1.53
C GLY A 80 3.20 -3.69 0.05
N VAL A 81 3.96 -2.84 -0.66
CA VAL A 81 4.21 -3.03 -2.10
C VAL A 81 4.99 -4.30 -2.37
N LEU A 82 6.00 -4.60 -1.56
CA LEU A 82 6.76 -5.84 -1.67
C LEU A 82 5.85 -7.06 -1.47
N ALA A 83 5.02 -7.05 -0.43
CA ALA A 83 4.10 -8.13 -0.14
C ALA A 83 3.07 -8.33 -1.26
N LEU A 84 2.49 -7.25 -1.77
CA LEU A 84 1.60 -7.27 -2.92
C LEU A 84 2.30 -7.80 -4.17
N GLY A 85 3.51 -7.33 -4.46
CA GLY A 85 4.30 -7.79 -5.61
C GLY A 85 4.61 -9.27 -5.54
N VAL A 86 4.98 -9.78 -4.36
CA VAL A 86 5.22 -11.22 -4.14
C VAL A 86 3.94 -12.03 -4.35
N GLY A 87 2.81 -11.62 -3.75
CA GLY A 87 1.53 -12.31 -3.93
C GLY A 87 1.07 -12.32 -5.39
N TRP A 88 1.20 -11.17 -6.07
CA TRP A 88 0.88 -11.03 -7.49
C TRP A 88 1.77 -11.92 -8.36
N LEU A 89 3.09 -11.87 -8.15
CA LEU A 89 4.05 -12.65 -8.92
C LEU A 89 3.80 -14.15 -8.73
N LEU A 90 3.61 -14.60 -7.48
CA LEU A 90 3.29 -16.01 -7.22
C LEU A 90 2.02 -16.45 -7.94
N ALA A 91 0.94 -15.66 -7.87
CA ALA A 91 -0.30 -15.99 -8.56
C ALA A 91 -0.10 -16.06 -10.08
N VAL A 92 0.52 -15.05 -10.68
CA VAL A 92 0.78 -14.98 -12.13
C VAL A 92 1.68 -16.13 -12.58
N GLN A 93 2.77 -16.40 -11.87
CA GLN A 93 3.69 -17.48 -12.25
C GLN A 93 3.06 -18.87 -12.09
N LEU A 94 2.26 -19.11 -11.05
CA LEU A 94 1.55 -20.38 -10.89
C LEU A 94 0.51 -20.59 -11.99
N MET A 95 -0.18 -19.53 -12.42
CA MET A 95 -1.16 -19.59 -13.52
C MET A 95 -0.51 -19.57 -14.92
N ALA A 96 0.80 -19.36 -15.01
CA ALA A 96 1.57 -19.52 -16.25
C ALA A 96 2.01 -20.98 -16.48
N LEU A 97 1.90 -21.84 -15.46
CA LEU A 97 2.16 -23.26 -15.59
C LEU A 97 0.99 -23.95 -16.31
N GLU A 98 1.26 -25.13 -16.85
CA GLU A 98 0.25 -25.98 -17.45
C GLU A 98 -0.74 -26.48 -16.38
N GLY A 99 -2.03 -26.23 -16.63
CA GLY A 99 -3.12 -26.63 -15.76
C GLY A 99 -3.44 -28.12 -15.87
N PRO A 100 -4.30 -28.65 -14.98
CA PRO A 100 -4.70 -30.06 -14.99
C PRO A 100 -5.32 -30.54 -16.32
N GLY A 101 -5.85 -29.62 -17.12
CA GLY A 101 -6.43 -29.89 -18.44
C GLY A 101 -5.45 -29.72 -19.60
N GLY A 102 -4.17 -29.44 -19.34
CA GLY A 102 -3.17 -29.10 -20.36
C GLY A 102 -3.26 -27.65 -20.86
N ASP A 103 -4.10 -26.82 -20.24
CA ASP A 103 -4.30 -25.43 -20.62
C ASP A 103 -3.26 -24.51 -19.98
N VAL A 104 -2.82 -23.50 -20.73
CA VAL A 104 -1.91 -22.46 -20.24
C VAL A 104 -2.60 -21.12 -20.37
N LEU A 105 -2.89 -20.48 -19.23
CA LEU A 105 -3.62 -19.22 -19.21
C LEU A 105 -2.74 -18.05 -19.72
N ILE A 106 -1.44 -18.11 -19.43
CA ILE A 106 -0.45 -17.14 -19.87
C ILE A 106 0.48 -17.82 -20.89
N VAL A 107 0.05 -17.81 -22.16
CA VAL A 107 0.85 -18.37 -23.25
C VAL A 107 2.06 -17.48 -23.52
N ALA A 108 3.18 -18.09 -23.89
CA ALA A 108 4.45 -17.45 -24.27
C ALA A 108 4.35 -16.70 -25.62
N ASP A 109 3.48 -15.70 -25.67
CA ASP A 109 3.28 -14.79 -26.79
C ASP A 109 3.44 -13.33 -26.34
N PRO A 110 3.41 -12.34 -27.25
CA PRO A 110 3.57 -10.94 -26.88
C PRO A 110 2.57 -10.46 -25.82
N THR A 111 1.32 -10.93 -25.86
CA THR A 111 0.28 -10.50 -24.90
C THR A 111 0.57 -11.04 -23.50
N GLY A 112 0.96 -12.30 -23.40
CA GLY A 112 1.35 -12.93 -22.14
C GLY A 112 2.60 -12.26 -21.55
N TYR A 113 3.61 -11.97 -22.39
CA TYR A 113 4.82 -11.27 -21.92
C TYR A 113 4.54 -9.85 -21.45
N VAL A 114 3.70 -9.08 -22.16
CA VAL A 114 3.32 -7.73 -21.70
C VAL A 114 2.57 -7.81 -20.37
N TRP A 115 1.70 -8.80 -20.16
CA TRP A 115 1.04 -8.99 -18.87
C TRP A 115 2.04 -9.33 -17.75
N SER A 116 2.84 -10.38 -17.93
CA SER A 116 3.76 -10.88 -16.89
C SER A 116 4.86 -9.87 -16.55
N TYR A 117 5.56 -9.33 -17.55
CA TYR A 117 6.66 -8.40 -17.30
C TYR A 117 6.16 -6.97 -17.06
N GLY A 118 5.11 -6.56 -17.77
CA GLY A 118 4.50 -5.24 -17.56
C GLY A 118 3.94 -5.09 -16.15
N GLY A 119 3.29 -6.13 -15.60
CA GLY A 119 2.82 -6.11 -14.22
C GLY A 119 3.94 -5.92 -13.20
N VAL A 120 5.10 -6.60 -13.39
CA VAL A 120 6.29 -6.39 -12.54
C VAL A 120 6.78 -4.95 -12.63
N VAL A 121 6.87 -4.39 -13.84
CA VAL A 121 7.26 -2.99 -14.06
C VAL A 121 6.29 -2.04 -13.34
N LEU A 122 4.99 -2.27 -13.42
CA LEU A 122 3.98 -1.43 -12.76
C LEU A 122 4.09 -1.46 -11.24
N VAL A 123 4.35 -2.64 -10.64
CA VAL A 123 4.60 -2.76 -9.20
C VAL A 123 5.87 -2.00 -8.81
N LEU A 124 6.95 -2.10 -9.60
CA LEU A 124 8.19 -1.35 -9.37
C LEU A 124 7.98 0.16 -9.48
N VAL A 125 7.23 0.63 -10.47
CA VAL A 125 6.85 2.05 -10.61
C VAL A 125 6.17 2.54 -9.34
N ALA A 126 5.17 1.81 -8.84
CA ALA A 126 4.49 2.17 -7.59
C ALA A 126 5.42 2.16 -6.36
N ALA A 127 6.40 1.25 -6.31
CA ALA A 127 7.39 1.21 -5.25
C ALA A 127 8.27 2.48 -5.24
N LEU A 128 8.67 2.95 -6.43
CA LEU A 128 9.57 4.08 -6.65
C LEU A 128 8.89 5.46 -6.55
N LEU A 129 7.55 5.50 -6.48
CA LEU A 129 6.83 6.76 -6.32
C LEU A 129 7.27 7.55 -5.06
N PRO A 130 7.38 8.90 -5.15
CA PRO A 130 7.86 9.74 -4.06
C PRO A 130 7.08 9.55 -2.76
N ARG A 131 7.79 9.36 -1.63
CA ARG A 131 7.16 9.20 -0.30
C ARG A 131 6.26 10.38 0.09
N ARG A 132 6.60 11.59 -0.37
CA ARG A 132 5.82 12.82 -0.12
C ARG A 132 4.41 12.77 -0.70
N TRP A 133 4.14 12.00 -1.75
CA TRP A 133 2.80 11.87 -2.32
C TRP A 133 1.82 11.10 -1.43
N PHE A 134 2.34 10.37 -0.43
CA PHE A 134 1.58 9.53 0.48
C PHE A 134 1.70 9.99 1.94
N SER A 135 2.13 11.23 2.17
CA SER A 135 2.28 11.76 3.54
C SER A 135 1.05 12.59 3.88
N ASP A 136 0.34 12.23 4.95
CA ASP A 136 -0.82 12.98 5.48
C ASP A 136 -0.40 14.24 6.25
N ALA A 137 0.78 14.78 5.97
CA ALA A 137 1.22 16.05 6.53
C ALA A 137 0.29 17.13 5.97
N ALA A 138 -0.79 17.39 6.70
CA ALA A 138 -1.67 18.52 6.48
C ALA A 138 -0.79 19.75 6.24
N ALA A 139 -1.15 20.56 5.23
CA ALA A 139 -0.57 21.88 5.05
C ALA A 139 -0.49 22.53 6.44
N GLY A 140 0.74 22.81 6.91
CA GLY A 140 0.99 23.23 8.28
C GLY A 140 0.15 24.45 8.67
N PRO A 141 0.06 24.79 9.97
CA PRO A 141 -0.64 26.00 10.43
C PRO A 141 -0.36 27.17 9.49
N ARG A 142 -1.41 27.69 8.85
CA ARG A 142 -1.26 28.84 7.95
C ARG A 142 -0.55 29.93 8.75
N PRO A 143 0.57 30.50 8.24
CA PRO A 143 1.20 31.64 8.88
C PRO A 143 0.13 32.73 9.09
N GLY A 144 -0.25 32.97 10.35
CA GLY A 144 -1.29 33.94 10.72
C GLY A 144 -2.57 33.40 11.35
N GLN A 145 -2.70 32.10 11.66
CA GLN A 145 -3.74 31.68 12.61
C GLN A 145 -3.35 32.15 14.03
N PRO A 146 -4.16 33.00 14.68
CA PRO A 146 -3.92 33.36 16.07
C PRO A 146 -3.92 32.09 16.90
N GLN A 147 -2.84 31.88 17.67
CA GLN A 147 -2.85 30.98 18.81
C GLN A 147 -4.10 31.33 19.62
N PRO A 148 -5.05 30.41 19.86
CA PRO A 148 -6.11 30.65 20.84
C PRO A 148 -5.37 31.05 22.10
N ALA A 149 -5.52 32.31 22.48
CA ALA A 149 -4.87 32.87 23.64
C ALA A 149 -5.16 31.92 24.78
N ASP A 150 -4.09 31.46 25.41
CA ASP A 150 -4.09 30.79 26.70
C ASP A 150 -5.41 31.06 27.46
N ASP A 151 -6.18 30.00 27.69
CA ASP A 151 -7.11 29.92 28.82
C ASP A 151 -6.29 29.94 30.13
N GLN A 152 -5.44 30.96 30.31
CA GLN A 152 -4.83 31.30 31.57
C GLN A 152 -5.92 32.01 32.38
N PRO A 153 -6.48 31.39 33.42
CA PRO A 153 -7.32 32.13 34.35
C PRO A 153 -6.53 33.32 34.90
N PRO A 154 -7.19 34.47 35.11
CA PRO A 154 -6.51 35.69 35.55
C PRO A 154 -5.70 35.42 36.83
N PRO A 155 -4.50 35.99 36.98
CA PRO A 155 -3.75 35.90 38.22
C PRO A 155 -4.61 36.49 39.33
N THR A 156 -5.06 35.63 40.25
CA THR A 156 -5.72 36.05 41.48
C THR A 156 -4.70 36.86 42.30
N ALA A 157 -4.93 38.16 42.37
CA ALA A 157 -4.21 39.09 43.24
C ALA A 157 -4.60 38.89 44.71
#